data_AF-A0A838LZ94-F1
#
_entry.id   AF-A0A838LZ94-F1
#
_cell.length_a   1.000
_cell.length_b   1.000
_cell.length_c   1.000
_cell.angle_alpha   90.00
_cell.angle_beta   90.00
_cell.angle_gamma   90.00
#
_symmetry.space_group_name_H-M   'P 1'
#
loop_
_entity.id
_entity.type
_entity.pdbx_description
1 polymer ?
#
loop_
_entity_poly.entity_id
_entity_poly.type
_entity_poly.pdbx_seq_one_letter_code
_entity_poly.pdbx_strand_id
1 'polypeptide(L)'
;MTTWNLKGSYFEACNCDVACPCVFLGAPTAEECTALVAWHVDQGNFGDVKVDGLNVALAVHSPGHMAEVKWKVALYLDEKASEAQRDALTQIFGGKAGGHPALLAANIGEVIGVKNVPMTFAATGKQRTLDMGKIGAATIESIEGQGGAEVTISNHPLCIAPGHAAVASRSKEVRYEDHGLSWQFSNKNGFHSPFTYQGA
;
A
#
# COMPACT_ATOMS: atom_id res chain seq x y z
N MET A 1 6.56 18.40 -17.41
CA MET A 1 6.27 17.55 -16.25
C MET A 1 7.59 16.85 -15.90
N THR A 2 7.79 16.45 -14.63
CA THR A 2 9.06 15.86 -14.17
C THR A 2 9.03 14.36 -14.37
N THR A 3 9.96 13.82 -15.15
CA THR A 3 10.08 12.36 -15.34
C THR A 3 10.52 11.66 -14.08
N TRP A 4 9.87 10.54 -13.77
CA TRP A 4 10.15 9.75 -12.57
C TRP A 4 9.86 8.26 -12.81
N ASN A 5 10.53 7.43 -12.02
CA ASN A 5 10.28 5.99 -11.97
C ASN A 5 10.61 5.46 -10.57
N LEU A 6 9.86 4.47 -10.12
CA LEU A 6 10.08 3.75 -8.87
C LEU A 6 9.93 2.25 -9.15
N LYS A 7 10.79 1.43 -8.55
CA LYS A 7 10.57 -0.01 -8.44
C LYS A 7 10.94 -0.47 -7.04
N GLY A 8 10.27 -1.52 -6.59
CA GLY A 8 10.57 -2.11 -5.30
C GLY A 8 9.56 -3.16 -4.90
N SER A 9 9.33 -3.28 -3.59
CA SER A 9 8.37 -4.21 -3.01
C SER A 9 7.19 -3.47 -2.39
N TYR A 10 5.98 -4.02 -2.54
CA TYR A 10 4.80 -3.53 -1.85
C TYR A 10 4.10 -4.67 -1.10
N PHE A 11 3.38 -4.32 -0.03
CA PHE A 11 2.33 -5.18 0.50
C PHE A 11 1.17 -4.38 1.05
N GLU A 12 0.04 -5.06 1.24
CA GLU A 12 -1.14 -4.53 1.90
C GLU A 12 -1.78 -5.54 2.84
N ALA A 13 -2.49 -5.02 3.84
CA ALA A 13 -3.32 -5.80 4.73
C ALA A 13 -4.63 -5.04 4.97
N CYS A 14 -5.77 -5.71 4.80
CA CYS A 14 -7.09 -5.11 5.00
C CYS A 14 -8.00 -6.00 5.84
N ASN A 15 -9.11 -5.42 6.31
CA ASN A 15 -10.10 -6.09 7.17
C ASN A 15 -11.00 -7.12 6.46
N CYS A 16 -10.97 -7.20 5.12
CA CYS A 16 -11.72 -8.20 4.36
C CYS A 16 -11.20 -9.62 4.59
N ASP A 17 -12.05 -10.62 4.37
CA ASP A 17 -11.62 -12.01 4.39
C ASP A 17 -10.68 -12.32 3.21
N VAL A 18 -9.82 -13.32 3.40
CA VAL A 18 -8.91 -13.82 2.36
C VAL A 18 -9.69 -14.21 1.11
N ALA A 19 -9.05 -14.00 -0.05
CA ALA A 19 -9.72 -13.93 -1.35
C ALA A 19 -10.65 -12.71 -1.42
N CYS A 20 -10.13 -11.56 -0.96
CA CYS A 20 -10.84 -10.31 -0.88
C CYS A 20 -11.53 -9.96 -2.21
N PRO A 21 -12.87 -9.81 -2.25
CA PRO A 21 -13.59 -9.52 -3.49
C PRO A 21 -13.21 -8.18 -4.13
N CYS A 22 -12.65 -7.24 -3.37
CA CYS A 22 -12.31 -5.91 -3.87
C CYS A 22 -11.32 -5.95 -5.04
N VAL A 23 -10.39 -6.92 -5.08
CA VAL A 23 -9.46 -7.02 -6.21
C VAL A 23 -10.16 -7.32 -7.54
N PHE A 24 -11.38 -7.87 -7.48
CA PHE A 24 -12.26 -8.16 -8.62
C PHE A 24 -13.36 -7.10 -8.82
N LEU A 25 -13.26 -5.94 -8.15
CA LEU A 25 -14.31 -4.92 -8.09
C LEU A 25 -15.63 -5.47 -7.50
N GLY A 26 -15.53 -6.32 -6.48
CA GLY A 26 -16.66 -6.71 -5.64
C GLY A 26 -16.70 -5.95 -4.31
N ALA A 27 -17.83 -6.05 -3.62
CA ALA A 27 -18.05 -5.43 -2.32
C ALA A 27 -17.10 -5.99 -1.24
N PRO A 28 -16.63 -5.16 -0.30
CA PRO A 28 -15.83 -5.63 0.83
C PRO A 28 -16.65 -6.61 1.70
N THR A 29 -15.99 -7.61 2.28
CA THR A 29 -16.69 -8.60 3.14
C THR A 29 -17.04 -8.06 4.52
N ALA A 30 -16.48 -6.91 4.90
CA ALA A 30 -16.70 -6.24 6.18
C ALA A 30 -17.56 -4.97 6.06
N GLU A 31 -18.37 -4.86 4.98
CA GLU A 31 -19.18 -3.68 4.60
C GLU A 31 -18.36 -2.42 4.23
N GLU A 32 -17.24 -2.19 4.91
CA GLU A 32 -16.22 -1.20 4.63
C GLU A 32 -14.84 -1.85 4.44
N CYS A 33 -13.88 -1.09 3.92
CA CYS A 33 -12.49 -1.50 3.79
C CYS A 33 -11.58 -0.56 4.58
N THR A 34 -10.89 -1.11 5.59
CA THR A 34 -9.74 -0.46 6.25
C THR A 34 -8.46 -1.20 5.86
N ALA A 35 -7.43 -0.46 5.46
CA ALA A 35 -6.19 -1.06 4.99
C ALA A 35 -4.95 -0.26 5.41
N LEU A 36 -3.85 -0.97 5.63
CA LEU A 36 -2.51 -0.43 5.54
C LEU A 36 -1.87 -0.95 4.26
N VAL A 37 -1.34 -0.04 3.43
CA VAL A 37 -0.59 -0.35 2.21
C VAL A 37 0.81 0.23 2.36
N ALA A 38 1.85 -0.54 2.08
CA ALA A 38 3.22 -0.13 2.28
C ALA A 38 4.08 -0.46 1.07
N TRP A 39 5.04 0.42 0.79
CA TRP A 39 6.04 0.29 -0.25
C TRP A 39 7.44 0.47 0.35
N HIS A 40 8.36 -0.36 -0.12
CA HIS A 40 9.80 -0.15 0.01
C HIS A 40 10.37 0.13 -1.38
N VAL A 41 11.02 1.29 -1.56
CA VAL A 41 11.63 1.67 -2.84
C VAL A 41 13.04 1.10 -2.91
N ASP A 42 13.23 0.05 -3.72
CA ASP A 42 14.57 -0.51 -3.96
C ASP A 42 15.41 0.47 -4.80
N GLN A 43 14.80 1.02 -5.85
CA GLN A 43 15.42 2.01 -6.75
C GLN A 43 14.36 2.97 -7.29
N GLY A 44 14.66 4.26 -7.30
CA GLY A 44 13.77 5.26 -7.86
C GLY A 44 14.33 6.67 -7.89
N ASN A 45 13.76 7.49 -8.78
CA ASN A 45 14.06 8.91 -8.86
C ASN A 45 12.86 9.73 -9.30
N PHE A 46 12.84 10.99 -8.87
CA PHE A 46 11.93 12.04 -9.33
C PHE A 46 12.76 13.20 -9.86
N GLY A 47 12.91 13.32 -11.18
CA GLY A 47 13.97 14.12 -11.78
C GLY A 47 15.33 13.67 -11.25
N ASP A 48 16.08 14.61 -10.66
CA ASP A 48 17.40 14.35 -10.06
C ASP A 48 17.34 13.87 -8.60
N VAL A 49 16.16 13.85 -7.97
CA VAL A 49 16.00 13.43 -6.57
C VAL A 49 15.95 11.91 -6.49
N LYS A 50 16.97 11.29 -5.88
CA LYS A 50 17.00 9.85 -5.57
C LYS A 50 16.15 9.53 -4.35
N VAL A 51 15.37 8.46 -4.41
CA VAL A 51 14.49 8.01 -3.32
C VAL A 51 14.71 6.55 -2.91
N ASP A 52 15.86 6.00 -3.29
CA ASP A 52 16.27 4.63 -2.97
C ASP A 52 16.29 4.38 -1.45
N GLY A 53 15.85 3.19 -1.03
CA GLY A 53 15.84 2.75 0.36
C GLY A 53 14.76 3.39 1.25
N LEU A 54 13.93 4.27 0.70
CA LEU A 54 12.85 4.93 1.45
C LEU A 54 11.58 4.08 1.46
N ASN A 55 10.83 4.21 2.55
CA ASN A 55 9.53 3.60 2.72
C ASN A 55 8.40 4.62 2.58
N VAL A 56 7.24 4.15 2.12
CA VAL A 56 5.99 4.92 2.08
C VAL A 56 4.87 4.02 2.55
N ALA A 57 3.92 4.57 3.31
CA ALA A 57 2.72 3.85 3.68
C ALA A 57 1.47 4.72 3.53
N LEU A 58 0.34 4.06 3.25
CA LEU A 58 -0.99 4.65 3.27
C LEU A 58 -1.84 3.92 4.30
N ALA A 59 -2.59 4.70 5.07
CA ALA A 59 -3.74 4.19 5.81
C ALA A 59 -5.00 4.59 5.03
N VAL A 60 -5.78 3.60 4.61
CA VAL A 60 -6.94 3.78 3.72
C VAL A 60 -8.19 3.37 4.46
N HIS A 61 -9.20 4.22 4.42
CA HIS A 61 -10.57 3.91 4.82
C HIS A 61 -11.52 4.16 3.66
N SER A 62 -12.18 3.11 3.19
CA SER A 62 -13.27 3.17 2.23
C SER A 62 -14.56 2.75 2.94
N PRO A 63 -15.58 3.61 3.05
CA PRO A 63 -16.82 3.30 3.77
C PRO A 63 -17.75 2.34 3.01
N GLY A 64 -17.23 1.61 2.02
CA GLY A 64 -18.01 0.81 1.10
C GLY A 64 -17.19 0.27 -0.06
N HIS A 65 -17.88 0.00 -1.17
CA HIS A 65 -17.30 -0.55 -2.38
C HIS A 65 -16.18 0.34 -2.94
N MET A 66 -14.97 -0.19 -3.01
CA MET A 66 -13.76 0.59 -3.29
C MET A 66 -13.82 1.34 -4.64
N ALA A 67 -14.54 0.81 -5.63
CA ALA A 67 -14.71 1.47 -6.93
C ALA A 67 -15.90 2.45 -7.02
N GLU A 68 -16.77 2.51 -6.01
CA GLU A 68 -18.01 3.29 -6.06
C GLU A 68 -18.03 4.46 -5.08
N VAL A 69 -17.31 4.35 -3.96
CA VAL A 69 -17.25 5.39 -2.93
C VAL A 69 -15.87 6.01 -2.83
N LYS A 70 -15.82 7.24 -2.31
CA LYS A 70 -14.57 7.96 -2.08
C LYS A 70 -13.90 7.53 -0.78
N TRP A 71 -12.58 7.45 -0.80
CA TRP A 71 -11.78 7.01 0.33
C TRP A 71 -11.24 8.19 1.12
N LYS A 72 -10.98 7.94 2.40
CA LYS A 72 -10.11 8.75 3.25
C LYS A 72 -8.74 8.11 3.30
N VAL A 73 -7.69 8.91 3.12
CA VAL A 73 -6.31 8.42 3.09
C VAL A 73 -5.39 9.29 3.94
N ALA A 74 -4.58 8.66 4.79
CA ALA A 74 -3.42 9.29 5.42
C ALA A 74 -2.15 8.77 4.74
N LEU A 75 -1.24 9.69 4.39
CA LEU A 75 0.06 9.37 3.78
C LEU A 75 1.18 9.46 4.82
N TYR A 76 2.00 8.43 4.89
CA TYR A 76 3.15 8.34 5.78
C TYR A 76 4.43 8.21 4.97
N LEU A 77 5.38 9.08 5.27
CA LEU A 77 6.69 9.12 4.65
C LEU A 77 7.75 8.72 5.66
N ASP A 78 8.77 7.99 5.22
CA ASP A 78 9.90 7.63 6.06
C ASP A 78 10.60 8.87 6.61
N GLU A 79 10.81 8.93 7.93
CA GLU A 79 11.48 10.05 8.59
C GLU A 79 12.90 10.31 8.05
N LYS A 80 13.56 9.26 7.53
CA LYS A 80 14.90 9.33 6.91
C LYS A 80 14.91 10.14 5.62
N ALA A 81 13.76 10.35 4.99
CA ALA A 81 13.67 11.15 3.78
C ALA A 81 14.01 12.61 4.07
N SER A 82 14.85 13.21 3.23
CA SER A 82 15.05 14.66 3.17
C SER A 82 13.80 15.38 2.69
N GLU A 83 13.75 16.71 2.83
CA GLU A 83 12.63 17.53 2.37
C GLU A 83 12.33 17.32 0.87
N ALA A 84 13.35 17.37 0.01
CA ALA A 84 13.19 17.12 -1.43
C ALA A 84 12.64 15.71 -1.74
N GLN A 85 13.05 14.70 -0.97
CA GLN A 85 12.54 13.33 -1.13
C GLN A 85 11.09 13.21 -0.65
N ARG A 86 10.73 13.87 0.45
CA ARG A 86 9.35 13.91 0.96
C ARG A 86 8.42 14.57 -0.05
N ASP A 87 8.84 15.67 -0.65
CA ASP A 87 8.08 16.37 -1.69
C ASP A 87 7.90 15.50 -2.93
N ALA A 88 8.96 14.82 -3.38
CA ALA A 88 8.90 13.88 -4.49
C ALA A 88 7.91 12.73 -4.21
N LEU A 89 8.02 12.07 -3.06
CA LEU A 89 7.15 10.96 -2.68
C LEU A 89 5.70 11.42 -2.49
N THR A 90 5.47 12.61 -1.92
CA THR A 90 4.12 13.20 -1.79
C THR A 90 3.50 13.47 -3.15
N GLN A 91 4.27 13.97 -4.11
CA GLN A 91 3.77 14.20 -5.47
C GLN A 91 3.43 12.88 -6.18
N ILE A 92 4.26 11.85 -6.02
CA ILE A 92 4.03 10.54 -6.63
C ILE A 92 2.84 9.84 -6.00
N PHE A 93 2.89 9.55 -4.70
CA PHE A 93 1.86 8.77 -4.01
C PHE A 93 0.56 9.55 -3.77
N GLY A 94 0.62 10.88 -3.83
CA GLY A 94 -0.56 11.74 -3.90
C GLY A 94 -1.14 11.90 -5.31
N GLY A 95 -0.57 11.26 -6.32
CA GLY A 95 -1.07 11.23 -7.70
C GLY A 95 -0.79 12.49 -8.54
N LYS A 96 -0.23 13.55 -7.97
CA LYS A 96 0.07 14.80 -8.68
C LYS A 96 1.14 14.64 -9.76
N ALA A 97 2.02 13.65 -9.61
CA ALA A 97 3.05 13.32 -10.58
C ALA A 97 2.56 12.46 -11.76
N GLY A 98 1.26 12.13 -11.82
CA GLY A 98 0.71 11.25 -12.85
C GLY A 98 1.05 9.77 -12.62
N GLY A 99 1.11 9.01 -13.71
CA GLY A 99 1.38 7.56 -13.68
C GLY A 99 0.28 6.75 -13.01
N HIS A 100 0.59 5.50 -12.67
CA HIS A 100 -0.36 4.59 -12.02
C HIS A 100 -0.90 5.10 -10.67
N PRO A 101 -0.08 5.71 -9.78
CA PRO A 101 -0.60 6.28 -8.53
C PRO A 101 -1.71 7.32 -8.72
N ALA A 102 -1.72 8.07 -9.82
CA ALA A 102 -2.80 9.02 -10.12
C ALA A 102 -4.15 8.34 -10.36
N LEU A 103 -4.16 7.12 -10.92
CA LEU A 103 -5.38 6.34 -11.12
C LEU A 103 -5.97 5.87 -9.78
N LEU A 104 -5.12 5.47 -8.84
CA LEU A 104 -5.54 5.13 -7.48
C LEU A 104 -6.02 6.37 -6.72
N ALA A 105 -5.29 7.49 -6.85
CA ALA A 105 -5.63 8.76 -6.22
C ALA A 105 -6.97 9.33 -6.68
N ALA A 106 -7.45 8.97 -7.88
CA ALA A 106 -8.77 9.39 -8.37
C ALA A 106 -9.93 8.89 -7.48
N ASN A 107 -9.73 7.84 -6.69
CA ASN A 107 -10.72 7.32 -5.74
C ASN A 107 -10.61 7.97 -4.34
N ILE A 108 -9.57 8.74 -4.08
CA ILE A 108 -9.41 9.47 -2.82
C ILE A 108 -10.32 10.70 -2.84
N GLY A 109 -11.25 10.78 -1.90
CA GLY A 109 -12.07 11.98 -1.69
C GLY A 109 -11.45 12.95 -0.71
N GLU A 110 -10.69 12.43 0.26
CA GLU A 110 -10.11 13.23 1.34
C GLU A 110 -8.73 12.69 1.71
N VAL A 111 -7.73 13.57 1.71
CA VAL A 111 -6.42 13.30 2.33
C VAL A 111 -6.47 13.84 3.75
N ILE A 112 -6.65 12.96 4.73
CA ILE A 112 -6.85 13.33 6.14
C ILE A 112 -5.55 13.72 6.84
N GLY A 113 -4.39 13.46 6.22
CA GLY A 113 -3.10 13.92 6.70
C GLY A 113 -1.91 13.39 5.92
N VAL A 114 -0.77 14.07 6.10
CA VAL A 114 0.56 13.63 5.67
C VAL A 114 1.51 13.77 6.85
N LYS A 115 2.25 12.71 7.19
CA LYS A 115 3.22 12.73 8.31
C LYS A 115 4.53 12.03 7.93
N ASN A 116 5.61 12.50 8.55
CA ASN A 116 6.91 11.84 8.51
C ASN A 116 7.06 11.03 9.79
N VAL A 117 7.37 9.73 9.68
CA VAL A 117 7.36 8.81 10.81
C VAL A 117 8.52 7.81 10.73
N PRO A 118 9.03 7.31 11.87
CA PRO A 118 9.92 6.16 11.86
C PRO A 118 9.20 5.00 11.17
N MET A 119 9.80 4.46 10.11
CA MET A 119 9.21 3.39 9.34
C MET A 119 10.22 2.28 9.09
N THR A 120 9.80 1.03 9.35
CA THR A 120 10.56 -0.16 8.98
C THR A 120 9.67 -1.06 8.14
N PHE A 121 10.14 -1.37 6.94
CA PHE A 121 9.59 -2.40 6.06
C PHE A 121 10.55 -3.58 6.03
N ALA A 122 10.04 -4.81 6.15
CA ALA A 122 10.86 -5.99 5.92
C ALA A 122 10.13 -7.04 5.09
N ALA A 123 10.90 -7.71 4.23
CA ALA A 123 10.46 -8.81 3.39
C ALA A 123 11.39 -10.01 3.59
N THR A 124 10.96 -10.95 4.43
CA THR A 124 11.77 -12.14 4.77
C THR A 124 10.98 -13.40 4.47
N GLY A 125 11.44 -14.19 3.49
CA GLY A 125 10.73 -15.38 3.02
C GLY A 125 9.28 -15.05 2.65
N LYS A 126 8.33 -15.79 3.25
CA LYS A 126 6.88 -15.63 3.04
C LYS A 126 6.25 -14.45 3.78
N GLN A 127 7.00 -13.74 4.63
CA GLN A 127 6.47 -12.71 5.52
C GLN A 127 6.80 -11.30 5.03
N ARG A 128 5.85 -10.38 5.17
CA ARG A 128 6.03 -8.94 5.01
C ARG A 128 5.59 -8.21 6.27
N THR A 129 6.38 -7.23 6.71
CA THR A 129 6.12 -6.45 7.93
C THR A 129 6.27 -4.96 7.67
N LEU A 130 5.41 -4.18 8.30
CA LEU A 130 5.48 -2.73 8.44
C LEU A 130 5.43 -2.40 9.93
N ASP A 131 6.33 -1.55 10.40
CA ASP A 131 6.28 -0.92 11.70
C ASP A 131 6.38 0.60 11.54
N MET A 132 5.40 1.33 12.06
CA MET A 132 5.34 2.81 12.12
C MET A 132 5.31 3.31 13.58
N GLY A 133 5.94 2.57 14.49
CA GLY A 133 5.94 2.84 15.91
C GLY A 133 4.53 2.81 16.50
N LYS A 134 4.15 3.86 17.23
CA LYS A 134 2.84 3.93 17.91
C LYS A 134 1.67 4.04 16.93
N ILE A 135 1.89 4.56 15.72
CA ILE A 135 0.83 4.84 14.74
C ILE A 135 0.23 3.57 14.16
N GLY A 136 1.06 2.57 13.85
CA GLY A 136 0.54 1.34 13.27
C GLY A 136 1.61 0.30 13.00
N ALA A 137 1.15 -0.93 12.78
CA ALA A 137 1.98 -2.05 12.36
C ALA A 137 1.12 -3.04 11.56
N ALA A 138 1.74 -3.75 10.62
CA ALA A 138 1.10 -4.82 9.87
C ALA A 138 2.08 -5.94 9.59
N THR A 139 1.65 -7.18 9.80
CA THR A 139 2.38 -8.38 9.40
C THR A 139 1.46 -9.27 8.59
N ILE A 140 1.91 -9.68 7.40
CA ILE A 140 1.22 -10.67 6.56
C ILE A 140 2.15 -11.85 6.26
N GLU A 141 1.56 -13.01 6.06
CA GLU A 141 2.27 -14.21 5.60
C GLU A 141 1.57 -14.80 4.38
N SER A 142 2.37 -15.19 3.39
CA SER A 142 1.90 -15.79 2.14
C SER A 142 1.13 -17.09 2.41
N ILE A 143 -0.01 -17.25 1.74
CA ILE A 143 -0.80 -18.49 1.83
C ILE A 143 -0.10 -19.55 0.99
N GLU A 144 0.08 -20.72 1.59
CA GLU A 144 0.64 -21.88 0.90
C GLU A 144 -0.43 -22.53 0.00
N GLY A 145 -0.14 -22.55 -1.29
CA GLY A 145 -0.91 -23.27 -2.30
C GLY A 145 -0.50 -24.74 -2.40
N GLN A 146 -1.10 -25.44 -3.36
CA GLN A 146 -0.81 -26.85 -3.60
C GLN A 146 0.69 -27.08 -3.84
N GLY A 147 1.26 -28.08 -3.16
CA GLY A 147 2.67 -28.43 -3.31
C GLY A 147 3.65 -27.37 -2.79
N GLY A 148 3.21 -26.45 -1.93
CA GLY A 148 4.06 -25.41 -1.37
C GLY A 148 4.17 -24.14 -2.23
N ALA A 149 3.48 -24.09 -3.37
CA ALA A 149 3.51 -22.96 -4.29
C ALA A 149 2.83 -21.71 -3.73
N GLU A 150 3.10 -20.55 -4.31
CA GLU A 150 2.37 -19.32 -3.99
C GLU A 150 0.98 -19.33 -4.63
N VAL A 151 -0.01 -18.80 -3.90
CA VAL A 151 -1.33 -18.49 -4.48
C VAL A 151 -1.27 -17.08 -5.04
N THR A 152 -1.42 -16.92 -6.36
CA THR A 152 -1.27 -15.62 -7.04
C THR A 152 -2.52 -15.19 -7.78
N ILE A 153 -2.77 -13.88 -7.84
CA ILE A 153 -3.81 -13.25 -8.65
C ILE A 153 -3.13 -12.30 -9.64
N SER A 154 -3.33 -12.52 -10.94
CA SER A 154 -2.76 -11.69 -12.00
C SER A 154 -3.84 -10.87 -12.71
N ASN A 155 -3.47 -9.69 -13.22
CA ASN A 155 -4.33 -8.83 -14.05
C ASN A 155 -5.65 -8.43 -13.38
N HIS A 156 -5.66 -8.32 -12.04
CA HIS A 156 -6.86 -7.96 -11.32
C HIS A 156 -7.21 -6.47 -11.53
N PRO A 157 -8.50 -6.10 -11.68
CA PRO A 157 -8.92 -4.77 -12.11
C PRO A 157 -8.68 -3.63 -11.11
N LEU A 158 -8.66 -3.90 -9.79
CA LEU A 158 -8.34 -2.86 -8.80
C LEU A 158 -6.86 -2.43 -8.83
N CYS A 159 -6.00 -3.33 -9.32
CA CYS A 159 -4.56 -3.20 -9.60
C CYS A 159 -3.78 -2.15 -8.78
N ILE A 160 -3.07 -2.56 -7.73
CA ILE A 160 -2.12 -1.66 -7.04
C ILE A 160 -0.76 -1.64 -7.77
N ALA A 161 -0.26 -2.79 -8.23
CA ALA A 161 1.02 -2.91 -8.93
C ALA A 161 0.83 -3.54 -10.33
N PRO A 162 0.65 -2.74 -11.40
CA PRO A 162 0.45 -3.25 -12.74
C PRO A 162 1.68 -4.00 -13.23
N GLY A 163 1.44 -5.10 -13.97
CA GLY A 163 2.49 -5.95 -14.51
C GLY A 163 3.07 -6.98 -13.52
N HIS A 164 2.62 -7.00 -12.27
CA HIS A 164 3.05 -7.95 -11.25
C HIS A 164 1.86 -8.74 -10.70
N ALA A 165 2.04 -10.04 -10.49
CA ALA A 165 1.03 -10.88 -9.85
C ALA A 165 1.02 -10.62 -8.34
N ALA A 166 -0.17 -10.42 -7.77
CA ALA A 166 -0.34 -10.27 -6.33
C ALA A 166 -0.32 -11.65 -5.65
N VAL A 167 0.56 -11.83 -4.67
CA VAL A 167 0.63 -13.06 -3.87
C VAL A 167 -0.34 -12.97 -2.70
N ALA A 168 -1.33 -13.85 -2.68
CA ALA A 168 -2.36 -13.92 -1.65
C ALA A 168 -1.74 -14.28 -0.30
N SER A 169 -2.06 -13.48 0.71
CA SER A 169 -1.48 -13.56 2.04
C SER A 169 -2.57 -13.42 3.11
N ARG A 170 -2.24 -13.81 4.34
CA ARG A 170 -3.09 -13.65 5.51
C ARG A 170 -2.39 -12.78 6.55
N SER A 171 -3.10 -11.82 7.13
CA SER A 171 -2.58 -11.01 8.21
C SER A 171 -2.40 -11.82 9.49
N LYS A 172 -1.25 -11.62 10.15
CA LYS A 172 -0.98 -12.12 11.50
C LYS A 172 -1.41 -11.12 12.56
N GLU A 173 -1.10 -9.85 12.32
CA GLU A 173 -1.48 -8.74 13.16
C GLU A 173 -1.50 -7.47 12.30
N VAL A 174 -2.54 -6.66 12.48
CA VAL A 174 -2.63 -5.30 11.96
C VAL A 174 -3.18 -4.42 13.06
N ARG A 175 -2.55 -3.27 13.28
CA ARG A 175 -3.06 -2.19 14.12
C ARG A 175 -2.79 -0.85 13.47
N TYR A 176 -3.69 0.09 13.68
CA TYR A 176 -3.51 1.48 13.29
C TYR A 176 -4.33 2.38 14.23
N GLU A 177 -3.75 3.51 14.61
CA GLU A 177 -4.40 4.55 15.41
C GLU A 177 -3.77 5.90 15.09
N ASP A 178 -4.45 6.70 14.26
CA ASP A 178 -4.09 8.08 13.96
C ASP A 178 -5.21 8.79 13.19
N HIS A 179 -5.19 10.12 13.14
CA HIS A 179 -6.17 10.93 12.39
C HIS A 179 -7.64 10.62 12.74
N GLY A 180 -7.92 10.20 13.98
CA GLY A 180 -9.27 9.85 14.43
C GLY A 180 -9.78 8.51 13.89
N LEU A 181 -8.94 7.74 13.21
CA LEU A 181 -9.22 6.38 12.75
C LEU A 181 -8.49 5.38 13.63
N SER A 182 -9.14 4.24 13.92
CA SER A 182 -8.53 3.15 14.68
C SER A 182 -9.05 1.81 14.19
N TRP A 183 -8.16 0.85 13.99
CA TRP A 183 -8.53 -0.53 13.71
C TRP A 183 -7.46 -1.50 14.20
N GLN A 184 -7.90 -2.69 14.57
CA GLN A 184 -7.04 -3.82 14.89
C GLN A 184 -7.68 -5.11 14.39
N PHE A 185 -6.91 -5.93 13.67
CA PHE A 185 -7.39 -7.22 13.17
C PHE A 185 -6.26 -8.20 12.90
N SER A 186 -6.62 -9.47 12.78
CA SER A 186 -5.75 -10.58 12.36
C SER A 186 -6.57 -11.59 11.56
N ASN A 187 -5.88 -12.53 10.91
CA ASN A 187 -6.49 -13.59 10.08
C ASN A 187 -7.29 -13.10 8.87
N LYS A 188 -7.09 -11.84 8.47
CA LYS A 188 -7.74 -11.19 7.33
C LYS A 188 -6.83 -11.15 6.10
N ASN A 189 -7.31 -10.54 5.04
CA ASN A 189 -6.65 -10.51 3.74
C ASN A 189 -5.35 -9.69 3.76
N GLY A 190 -4.38 -10.13 2.97
CA GLY A 190 -3.27 -9.30 2.53
C GLY A 190 -2.78 -9.73 1.15
N PHE A 191 -2.05 -8.84 0.50
CA PHE A 191 -1.39 -9.11 -0.77
C PHE A 191 0.01 -8.52 -0.74
N HIS A 192 0.92 -9.10 -1.50
CA HIS A 192 2.21 -8.48 -1.76
C HIS A 192 2.71 -8.83 -3.15
N SER A 193 3.53 -7.96 -3.72
CA SER A 193 4.30 -8.25 -4.92
C SER A 193 5.41 -7.21 -5.09
N PRO A 194 6.31 -7.38 -6.07
CA PRO A 194 7.08 -6.27 -6.57
C PRO A 194 6.16 -5.20 -7.19
N PHE A 195 6.65 -3.98 -7.34
CA PHE A 195 5.98 -2.93 -8.11
C PHE A 195 6.94 -2.22 -9.06
N THR A 196 6.38 -1.62 -10.09
CA THR A 196 7.08 -0.71 -10.99
C THR A 196 6.13 0.40 -11.41
N TYR A 197 6.49 1.64 -11.11
CA TYR A 197 5.73 2.82 -11.47
C TYR A 197 6.62 3.78 -12.27
N GLN A 198 6.01 4.52 -13.17
CA GLN A 198 6.67 5.56 -13.95
C GLN A 198 5.67 6.65 -14.34
N GLY A 199 6.17 7.85 -14.55
CA GLY A 199 5.41 8.99 -15.03
C GLY A 199 6.33 10.05 -15.62
N ALA A 200 5.75 10.98 -16.36
CA ALA A 200 6.48 12.01 -17.09
C ALA A 200 5.81 13.36 -16.97
#